data_AF-A0A816XE67-F1
#
_entry.id   AF-A0A816XE67-F1
#
_cell.length_a   1.000
_cell.length_b   1.000
_cell.length_c   1.000
_cell.angle_alpha   90.00
_cell.angle_beta   90.00
_cell.angle_gamma   90.00
#
_symmetry.space_group_name_H-M   'P 1'
#
loop_
_entity.id
_entity.type
_entity.pdbx_description
1 polymer ?
#
loop_
_entity_poly.entity_id
_entity_poly.type
_entity_poly.pdbx_seq_one_letter_code
_entity_poly.pdbx_strand_id
1 'polypeptide(L)'
;MVSFDIISLFTRVPLARTIDLILDKMYEPTHTCSFSELKRADLCIKCQHRYELKWLLDISTKDSHFIFNEKLYCQTKGIGMGSPLEPLLAGIYINYLESKLKRRLEENGVLYWK
;
A
#
# COMPACT_ATOMS: atom_id res chain seq x y z
N MET A 1 18.75 -18.55 17.54
CA MET A 1 18.31 -18.10 16.21
C MET A 1 16.79 -18.03 16.24
N VAL A 2 16.20 -16.90 15.85
CA VAL A 2 14.75 -16.69 15.86
C VAL A 2 14.34 -16.26 14.46
N SER A 3 13.28 -16.87 13.92
CA SER A 3 12.66 -16.50 12.66
C SER A 3 11.23 -16.02 12.90
N PHE A 4 10.80 -15.05 12.11
CA PHE A 4 9.45 -14.49 12.17
C PHE A 4 8.75 -14.74 10.84
N ASP A 5 7.63 -15.47 10.88
CA ASP A 5 6.81 -15.72 9.69
C ASP A 5 5.56 -14.85 9.70
N ILE A 6 5.26 -14.24 8.56
CA ILE A 6 4.07 -13.40 8.38
C ILE A 6 2.91 -14.28 7.94
N ILE A 7 1.85 -14.30 8.75
CA ILE A 7 0.63 -15.04 8.44
C ILE A 7 -0.24 -14.23 7.49
N SER A 8 -0.60 -14.82 6.35
CA SER A 8 -1.57 -14.27 5.38
C SER A 8 -1.21 -12.86 4.91
N LEU A 9 0.04 -12.68 4.45
CA LEU A 9 0.59 -11.40 4.04
C LEU A 9 -0.37 -10.59 3.15
N PHE A 10 -0.80 -11.18 2.03
CA PHE A 10 -1.53 -10.46 0.99
C PHE A 10 -2.95 -10.05 1.37
N THR A 11 -3.66 -10.90 2.12
CA THR A 11 -5.03 -10.61 2.58
C THR A 11 -5.06 -9.68 3.80
N ARG A 12 -3.91 -9.46 4.45
CA ARG A 12 -3.79 -8.61 5.65
C ARG A 12 -3.03 -7.30 5.43
N VAL A 13 -2.49 -7.05 4.23
CA VAL A 13 -1.86 -5.76 3.94
C VAL A 13 -2.93 -4.65 3.92
N PRO A 14 -2.75 -3.56 4.68
CA PRO A 14 -3.68 -2.43 4.69
C PRO A 14 -3.52 -1.58 3.43
N LEU A 15 -4.30 -1.92 2.40
CA LEU A 15 -4.24 -1.32 1.06
C LEU A 15 -4.19 0.20 1.03
N ALA A 16 -5.15 0.86 1.70
CA ALA A 16 -5.22 2.32 1.71
C ALA A 16 -3.92 2.96 2.21
N ARG A 17 -3.36 2.40 3.29
CA ARG A 17 -2.10 2.87 3.86
C ARG A 17 -0.92 2.61 2.93
N THR A 18 -0.88 1.46 2.27
CA THR A 18 0.17 1.13 1.31
C THR A 18 0.13 2.07 0.09
N ILE A 19 -1.07 2.38 -0.43
CA ILE A 19 -1.25 3.33 -1.53
C ILE A 19 -0.77 4.71 -1.09
N ASP A 20 -1.16 5.19 0.08
CA ASP A 20 -0.70 6.48 0.59
C ASP A 20 0.83 6.51 0.75
N LEU A 21 1.45 5.43 1.25
CA LEU A 21 2.91 5.29 1.34
C LEU A 21 3.60 5.35 -0.03
N ILE A 22 3.01 4.75 -1.06
CA ILE A 22 3.53 4.83 -2.44
C ILE A 22 3.48 6.27 -2.93
N LEU A 23 2.34 6.94 -2.75
CA LEU A 23 2.16 8.32 -3.19
C LEU A 23 3.11 9.27 -2.46
N ASP A 24 3.32 9.07 -1.16
CA ASP A 24 4.26 9.84 -0.36
C ASP A 24 5.71 9.63 -0.81
N LYS A 25 6.11 8.41 -1.16
CA LYS A 25 7.45 8.13 -1.69
C LYS A 25 7.67 8.71 -3.10
N MET A 26 6.63 8.75 -3.94
CA MET A 26 6.75 9.20 -5.34
C MET A 26 6.61 10.71 -5.50
N TYR A 27 5.72 11.36 -4.74
CA TYR A 27 5.34 12.75 -4.93
C TYR A 27 5.67 13.66 -3.74
N GLU A 28 6.25 13.12 -2.67
CA GLU A 28 6.51 13.78 -1.38
C GLU A 28 5.23 14.25 -0.65
N PRO A 29 5.25 14.32 0.70
CA PRO A 29 4.05 14.57 1.50
C PRO A 29 3.56 16.03 1.50
N THR A 30 4.31 16.98 0.93
CA THR A 30 4.00 18.42 1.09
C THR A 30 4.11 19.17 -0.22
N HIS A 31 3.02 19.22 -0.98
CA HIS A 31 2.82 20.32 -1.91
C HIS A 31 1.90 21.35 -1.27
N THR A 32 2.35 22.60 -1.19
CA THR A 32 1.61 23.76 -0.63
C THR A 32 0.47 24.22 -1.55
N CYS A 33 -0.19 23.29 -2.25
CA CYS A 33 -1.46 23.57 -2.90
C CYS A 33 -2.54 23.24 -1.88
N SER A 34 -3.21 24.26 -1.37
CA SER A 34 -4.38 24.10 -0.51
C SER A 34 -5.44 23.28 -1.24
N PHE A 35 -5.49 21.99 -0.91
CA PHE A 35 -6.44 21.00 -1.42
C PHE A 35 -7.88 21.30 -0.96
N SER A 36 -8.10 22.37 -0.20
CA SER A 36 -9.34 22.57 0.54
C SER A 36 -10.52 23.08 -0.31
N GLU A 37 -10.32 23.74 -1.46
CA GLU A 37 -11.47 24.34 -2.20
C GLU A 37 -11.32 24.42 -3.74
N LEU A 38 -10.21 23.94 -4.32
CA LEU A 38 -9.93 24.08 -5.75
C LEU A 38 -10.54 22.93 -6.57
N LYS A 39 -11.18 23.24 -7.71
CA LYS A 39 -11.75 22.24 -8.62
C LYS A 39 -10.61 21.41 -9.24
N ARG A 40 -10.92 20.20 -9.71
CA ARG A 40 -9.95 19.26 -10.33
C ARG A 40 -9.05 19.89 -11.42
N ALA A 41 -9.54 20.93 -12.09
CA ALA A 41 -8.84 21.67 -13.15
C ALA A 41 -7.81 22.70 -12.64
N ASP A 42 -7.87 23.09 -11.37
CA ASP A 42 -7.02 24.13 -10.77
C ASP A 42 -5.87 23.53 -9.93
N LEU A 43 -5.73 22.20 -9.90
CA LEU A 43 -4.60 21.55 -9.24
C LEU A 43 -3.32 21.69 -10.07
N CYS A 44 -2.17 21.78 -9.39
CA CYS A 44 -0.89 21.67 -10.07
C CYS A 44 -0.74 20.28 -10.72
N ILE A 45 0.06 20.21 -11.79
CA ILE A 45 0.31 18.98 -12.57
C ILE A 45 0.73 17.80 -11.65
N LYS A 46 1.57 18.06 -10.64
CA LYS A 46 1.98 17.04 -9.66
C LYS A 46 0.82 16.51 -8.82
N CYS A 47 -0.06 17.37 -8.31
CA CYS A 47 -1.22 16.95 -7.52
C CYS A 47 -2.26 16.22 -8.37
N GLN A 48 -2.41 16.61 -9.64
CA GLN A 48 -3.26 15.87 -10.58
C GLN A 48 -2.73 14.45 -10.81
N HIS A 49 -1.43 14.28 -11.09
CA HIS A 49 -0.83 12.96 -11.26
C HIS A 49 -0.89 12.11 -9.98
N ARG A 50 -0.71 12.72 -8.80
CA ARG A 50 -0.87 12.03 -7.52
C ARG A 50 -2.30 11.49 -7.35
N TYR A 51 -3.31 12.29 -7.68
CA TYR A 51 -4.71 11.87 -7.63
C TYR A 51 -5.02 10.77 -8.65
N GLU A 52 -4.56 10.92 -9.89
CA GLU A 52 -4.77 9.93 -10.96
C GLU A 52 -4.13 8.60 -10.60
N LEU A 53 -2.89 8.60 -10.10
CA LEU A 53 -2.23 7.38 -9.66
C LEU A 53 -2.96 6.76 -8.46
N LYS A 54 -3.39 7.56 -7.49
CA LYS A 54 -4.19 7.08 -6.35
C LYS A 54 -5.44 6.36 -6.84
N TRP A 55 -6.17 7.00 -7.75
CA TRP A 55 -7.41 6.48 -8.31
C TRP A 55 -7.19 5.17 -9.09
N LEU A 56 -6.16 5.12 -9.93
CA LEU A 56 -5.78 3.91 -10.67
C LEU A 56 -5.40 2.75 -9.73
N LEU A 57 -4.61 3.03 -8.69
CA LEU A 57 -4.25 2.02 -7.69
C LEU A 57 -5.46 1.57 -6.88
N ASP A 58 -6.41 2.46 -6.58
CA ASP A 58 -7.61 2.12 -5.81
C ASP A 58 -8.50 1.16 -6.60
N ILE A 59 -8.79 1.48 -7.87
CA ILE A 59 -9.63 0.64 -8.73
C ILE A 59 -8.97 -0.70 -9.01
N SER A 60 -7.67 -0.70 -9.32
CA SER A 60 -6.94 -1.94 -9.63
C SER A 60 -6.78 -2.89 -8.44
N THR A 61 -6.97 -2.42 -7.20
CA THR A 61 -6.77 -3.24 -6.00
C THR A 61 -8.04 -3.55 -5.23
N LYS A 62 -8.96 -2.59 -5.07
CA LYS A 62 -10.19 -2.77 -4.28
C LYS A 62 -11.29 -3.52 -5.04
N ASP A 63 -11.38 -3.36 -6.35
CA ASP A 63 -12.45 -3.97 -7.16
C ASP A 63 -12.05 -5.36 -7.68
N SER A 64 -11.40 -6.16 -6.82
CA SER A 64 -11.04 -7.53 -7.15
C SER A 64 -12.27 -8.44 -7.01
N HIS A 65 -12.82 -8.85 -8.15
CA HIS A 65 -13.96 -9.75 -8.25
C HIS A 65 -13.49 -11.15 -8.65
N PHE A 66 -14.04 -12.18 -8.03
CA PHE A 66 -13.76 -13.57 -8.38
C PHE A 66 -15.04 -14.41 -8.37
N ILE A 67 -15.04 -15.48 -9.15
CA ILE A 67 -16.17 -16.41 -9.26
C ILE A 67 -15.81 -17.71 -8.55
N PHE A 68 -16.70 -18.16 -7.67
CA PHE A 68 -16.58 -19.45 -7.01
C PHE A 68 -17.96 -20.10 -6.94
N ASN A 69 -18.08 -21.36 -7.39
CA ASN A 69 -19.36 -22.08 -7.48
C ASN A 69 -20.46 -21.24 -8.18
N GLU A 70 -20.14 -20.69 -9.35
CA GLU A 70 -21.06 -19.88 -10.17
C GLU A 70 -21.59 -18.59 -9.49
N LYS A 71 -21.03 -18.22 -8.34
CA LYS A 71 -21.37 -17.00 -7.62
C LYS A 71 -20.20 -16.01 -7.69
N LEU A 72 -20.54 -14.75 -7.91
CA LEU A 72 -19.59 -13.65 -7.96
C LEU A 72 -19.38 -13.07 -6.57
N TYR A 73 -18.12 -12.90 -6.18
CA TYR A 73 -17.72 -12.36 -4.89
C TYR A 73 -16.79 -11.18 -5.08
N CYS A 74 -16.88 -10.21 -4.18
CA CYS A 74 -15.96 -9.09 -4.06
C CYS A 74 -15.03 -9.33 -2.88
N GLN A 75 -13.73 -9.13 -3.07
CA GLN A 75 -12.80 -9.19 -1.96
C GLN A 75 -12.91 -7.96 -1.08
N THR A 76 -13.11 -8.16 0.22
CA THR A 76 -13.27 -7.08 1.20
C THR A 76 -11.98 -6.67 1.89
N LYS A 77 -10.96 -7.55 1.90
CA LYS A 77 -9.73 -7.35 2.66
C LYS A 77 -8.48 -7.76 1.88
N GLY A 78 -7.48 -6.90 1.97
CA GLY A 78 -6.18 -7.08 1.32
C GLY A 78 -6.29 -7.13 -0.19
N ILE A 79 -5.27 -7.70 -0.83
CA ILE A 79 -5.16 -7.77 -2.28
C ILE A 79 -5.64 -9.13 -2.77
N GLY A 80 -6.26 -9.17 -3.95
CA GLY A 80 -6.53 -10.39 -4.70
C GLY A 80 -5.28 -11.20 -4.93
N MET A 81 -5.28 -12.42 -4.40
CA MET A 81 -4.25 -13.40 -4.69
C MET A 81 -4.21 -13.67 -6.19
N GLY A 82 -3.05 -13.49 -6.80
CA GLY A 82 -2.84 -13.58 -8.24
C GLY A 82 -2.88 -12.25 -8.98
N SER A 83 -3.09 -11.12 -8.28
CA SER A 83 -2.94 -9.80 -8.88
C SER A 83 -1.46 -9.54 -9.19
N PRO A 84 -1.11 -9.00 -10.37
CA PRO A 84 0.28 -8.66 -10.68
C PRO A 84 0.86 -7.57 -9.75
N LEU A 85 0.00 -6.76 -9.12
CA LEU A 85 0.40 -5.70 -8.19
C LEU A 85 0.61 -6.21 -6.75
N GLU A 86 0.18 -7.43 -6.46
CA GLU A 86 0.20 -8.02 -5.12
C GLU A 86 1.62 -8.11 -4.52
N PRO A 87 2.64 -8.67 -5.20
CA PRO A 87 3.99 -8.77 -4.63
C PRO A 87 4.62 -7.38 -4.39
N LEU A 88 4.33 -6.43 -5.27
CA LEU A 88 4.86 -5.07 -5.20
C LEU A 88 4.30 -4.32 -3.99
N LEU A 89 2.99 -4.31 -3.83
CA LEU A 89 2.32 -3.64 -2.70
C LEU A 89 2.71 -4.28 -1.36
N ALA A 90 2.76 -5.62 -1.31
CA ALA A 90 3.19 -6.33 -0.12
C ALA A 90 4.66 -6.01 0.24
N GLY A 91 5.56 -6.05 -0.74
CA GLY A 91 6.98 -5.73 -0.52
C GLY A 91 7.20 -4.31 0.01
N ILE A 92 6.48 -3.32 -0.55
CA ILE A 92 6.57 -1.93 -0.09
C ILE A 92 6.08 -1.81 1.37
N TYR A 93 4.99 -2.47 1.71
CA TYR A 93 4.46 -2.44 3.07
C TYR A 93 5.36 -3.16 4.08
N ILE A 94 5.93 -4.31 3.71
CA ILE A 94 6.89 -5.04 4.56
C ILE A 94 8.16 -4.22 4.78
N ASN A 95 8.70 -3.60 3.74
CA ASN A 95 9.85 -2.71 3.87
C ASN A 95 9.57 -1.53 4.84
N TYR A 96 8.34 -0.98 4.80
CA TYR A 96 7.90 0.04 5.74
C TYR A 96 7.82 -0.48 7.19
N LEU A 97 7.27 -1.69 7.38
CA LEU A 97 7.19 -2.33 8.69
C LEU A 97 8.57 -2.63 9.25
N GLU A 98 9.46 -3.22 8.45
CA GLU A 98 10.85 -3.49 8.81
C GLU A 98 11.56 -2.21 9.24
N SER A 99 11.44 -1.13 8.46
CA SER A 99 12.07 0.17 8.81
C SER A 99 11.61 0.70 10.17
N LYS A 100 10.34 0.46 10.56
CA LYS A 100 9.80 0.87 11.86
C LYS A 100 10.17 -0.07 13.00
N LEU A 101 10.20 -1.37 12.74
CA LEU A 101 10.44 -2.39 13.75
C LEU A 101 11.93 -2.59 14.01
N LYS A 102 12.78 -2.38 13.01
CA LYS A 102 14.23 -2.62 13.09
C LYS A 102 14.86 -1.94 14.30
N ARG A 103 14.62 -0.64 14.47
CA ARG A 103 15.16 0.11 15.62
C ARG A 103 14.71 -0.49 16.96
N ARG A 104 13.44 -0.85 17.08
CA ARG A 104 12.90 -1.45 18.30
C ARG A 104 13.46 -2.85 18.55
N LEU A 105 13.69 -3.63 17.50
CA LEU A 105 14.25 -4.98 17.62
C LEU A 105 15.73 -4.93 18.03
N GLU A 106 16.48 -3.97 17.49
CA GLU A 106 17.87 -3.70 17.89
C GLU A 106 17.95 -3.25 19.36
N GLU A 107 17.06 -2.34 19.80
CA GLU A 107 16.96 -1.91 21.20
C GLU A 107 16.65 -3.07 22.16
N ASN A 108 15.87 -4.06 21.70
CA ASN A 108 15.54 -5.27 22.46
C ASN A 108 16.59 -6.40 22.32
N GLY A 109 17.75 -6.12 21.72
CA GLY A 109 18.88 -7.06 21.64
C GLY A 109 18.78 -8.09 20.51
N VAL A 110 17.90 -7.89 19.53
CA VAL A 110 17.84 -8.76 18.33
C VAL A 110 18.94 -8.34 17.36
N LEU A 111 19.89 -9.23 17.13
CA LEU A 111 20.96 -9.05 16.15
C LEU A 111 20.54 -9.64 14.80
N TYR A 112 20.64 -8.84 13.75
CA TYR A 112 20.37 -9.28 12.37
C TYR A 112 21.56 -10.06 11.83
N TRP A 113 21.31 -11.27 11.35
CA TRP A 113 22.28 -12.01 10.55
C TRP A 113 22.33 -11.38 9.15
N LYS A 114 23.53 -11.02 8.69
CA LYS A 114 23.77 -10.52 7.33
C LYS A 114 24.26 -11.63 6.42
#